data_AF-A0A9N9NAZ1-F1
#
_entry.id   AF-A0A9N9NAZ1-F1
#
_cell.length_a   1.000
_cell.length_b   1.000
_cell.length_c   1.000
_cell.angle_alpha   90.00
_cell.angle_beta   90.00
_cell.angle_gamma   90.00
#
_symmetry.space_group_name_H-M   'P 1'
#
loop_
_entity.id
_entity.type
_entity.pdbx_description
1 polymer ?
#
loop_
_entity_poly.entity_id
_entity_poly.type
_entity_poly.pdbx_seq_one_letter_code
_entity_poly.pdbx_strand_id
1 'polypeptide(L)'
;ATNVTYQDRIAAFGPRLTDEGLFGDLVSVEDIEPDNKKGCNNLKNVIEVKNRIVLVERGLCSFIDKVRNMQASGAIAVVVGDNDRNGLITMYATGDTSDVAIPSVFIAQSEYRAIKSTVEGSKHIEVQLVKDNLLQWPLLDVIIVVILSPTVMMIFIYVLWRIRQRQIRVRDIAPQQVVGNLATKIFFNSKRQENEPTDCSICLEEYVDEDELRILPCKHEFHIECIDNWLTTRKKFCPNCKRDICSPTEETPLLSNNEPTP
;
A
#
# COMPACT_ATOMS: atom_id res chain seq x y z
N ALA A 1 3.44 -8.13 41.32
CA ALA A 1 4.30 -7.94 40.14
C ALA A 1 3.59 -7.00 39.18
N THR A 2 4.13 -5.81 38.97
CA THR A 2 3.67 -4.91 37.90
C THR A 2 4.32 -5.39 36.60
N ASN A 3 3.54 -5.98 35.69
CA ASN A 3 4.00 -6.38 34.35
C ASN A 3 4.14 -5.14 33.44
N VAL A 4 5.02 -4.21 33.81
CA VAL A 4 5.27 -2.99 33.04
C VAL A 4 6.46 -3.23 32.14
N THR A 5 6.28 -2.98 30.85
CA THR A 5 7.37 -3.02 29.86
C THR A 5 7.88 -1.60 29.65
N TYR A 6 9.19 -1.43 29.73
CA TYR A 6 9.86 -0.17 29.47
C TYR A 6 10.59 -0.24 28.14
N GLN A 7 10.59 0.87 27.41
CA GLN A 7 11.35 0.95 26.17
C GLN A 7 12.81 1.24 26.48
N ASP A 8 13.69 0.46 25.89
CA ASP A 8 15.13 0.61 26.03
C ASP A 8 15.82 0.65 24.66
N ARG A 9 17.15 0.80 24.71
CA ARG A 9 18.02 0.69 23.55
C ARG A 9 19.29 -0.04 23.94
N ILE A 10 19.55 -1.17 23.29
CA ILE A 10 20.78 -1.94 23.49
C ILE A 10 22.05 -1.15 23.11
N ALA A 11 23.12 -1.37 23.87
CA ALA A 11 24.44 -0.83 23.57
C ALA A 11 24.98 -1.34 22.22
N ALA A 12 25.86 -0.56 21.60
CA ALA A 12 26.59 -0.97 20.41
C ALA A 12 27.76 -1.92 20.71
N PHE A 13 27.99 -2.25 21.99
CA PHE A 13 29.08 -3.08 22.48
C PHE A 13 28.56 -4.11 23.50
N GLY A 14 29.40 -5.09 23.83
CA GLY A 14 29.03 -6.22 24.68
C GLY A 14 28.19 -7.28 23.95
N PRO A 15 27.91 -8.40 24.62
CA PRO A 15 27.12 -9.47 24.04
C PRO A 15 25.66 -9.08 23.83
N ARG A 16 25.02 -9.74 22.86
CA ARG A 16 23.57 -9.66 22.64
C ARG A 16 22.85 -10.64 23.58
N LEU A 17 21.61 -10.32 23.94
CA LEU A 17 20.74 -11.21 24.69
C LEU A 17 20.45 -12.49 23.88
N THR A 18 20.37 -13.62 24.60
CA THR A 18 19.89 -14.90 24.06
C THR A 18 18.37 -14.87 23.88
N ASP A 19 17.81 -15.85 23.16
CA ASP A 19 16.37 -15.92 22.91
C ASP A 19 15.54 -16.17 24.19
N GLU A 20 16.17 -16.71 25.24
CA GLU A 20 15.55 -16.90 26.56
C GLU A 20 15.44 -15.59 27.36
N GLY A 21 16.16 -14.54 26.94
CA GLY A 21 16.31 -13.31 27.70
C GLY A 21 17.23 -13.48 28.92
N LEU A 22 17.30 -12.45 29.75
CA LEU A 22 18.07 -12.45 31.00
C LEU A 22 17.19 -12.00 32.15
N PHE A 23 17.05 -12.85 33.17
CA PHE A 23 16.35 -12.53 34.41
C PHE A 23 17.34 -12.19 35.52
N GLY A 24 16.99 -11.22 36.36
CA GLY A 24 17.75 -10.94 37.56
C GLY A 24 17.13 -9.86 38.44
N ASP A 25 17.59 -9.84 39.70
CA ASP A 25 17.27 -8.76 40.63
C ASP A 25 17.91 -7.45 40.15
N LEU A 26 17.12 -6.38 40.11
CA LEU A 26 17.57 -5.03 39.80
C LEU A 26 18.01 -4.31 41.08
N VAL A 27 19.23 -3.75 41.06
CA VAL A 27 19.76 -2.92 42.15
C VAL A 27 20.26 -1.58 41.62
N SER A 28 19.98 -0.50 42.35
CA SER A 28 20.51 0.84 42.04
C SER A 28 21.88 1.03 42.66
N VAL A 29 22.85 1.52 41.89
CA VAL A 29 24.18 1.87 42.43
C VAL A 29 24.08 2.98 43.47
N GLU A 30 23.14 3.91 43.29
CA GLU A 30 22.94 5.02 44.23
C GLU A 30 22.52 4.52 45.63
N ASP A 31 21.80 3.41 45.71
CA ASP A 31 21.35 2.83 46.98
C ASP A 31 22.47 2.06 47.70
N ILE A 32 23.41 1.49 46.93
CA ILE A 32 24.56 0.73 47.45
C ILE A 32 25.71 1.68 47.85
N GLU A 33 26.11 2.57 46.94
CA GLU A 33 27.19 3.54 47.12
C GLU A 33 26.80 4.90 46.51
N PRO A 34 26.19 5.80 47.31
CA PRO A 34 25.71 7.11 46.83
C PRO A 34 26.80 7.96 46.17
N ASP A 35 28.03 7.89 46.71
CA ASP A 35 29.20 8.61 46.19
C ASP A 35 29.63 8.11 44.80
N ASN A 36 29.26 6.88 44.43
CA ASN A 36 29.56 6.25 43.15
C ASN A 36 28.31 6.01 42.30
N LYS A 37 27.23 6.78 42.50
CA LYS A 37 25.96 6.62 41.75
C LYS A 37 26.09 6.61 40.22
N LYS A 38 27.15 7.21 39.68
CA LYS A 38 27.47 7.24 38.25
C LYS A 38 28.27 6.02 37.78
N GLY A 39 28.69 5.10 38.66
CA GLY A 39 29.40 3.87 38.31
C GLY A 39 30.77 4.08 37.65
N CYS A 40 31.48 5.18 37.95
CA CYS A 40 32.76 5.50 37.32
C CYS A 40 33.95 4.83 37.99
N ASN A 41 33.75 4.24 39.18
CA ASN A 41 34.72 3.40 39.85
C ASN A 41 34.11 2.02 40.16
N ASN A 42 34.95 1.04 40.47
CA ASN A 42 34.49 -0.24 41.01
C ASN A 42 33.79 -0.06 42.36
N LEU A 43 32.72 -0.83 42.57
CA LEU A 43 32.01 -0.87 43.85
C LEU A 43 32.83 -1.66 44.88
N LYS A 44 32.89 -1.15 46.10
CA LYS A 44 33.52 -1.82 47.25
C LYS A 44 32.64 -2.95 47.75
N ASN A 45 31.32 -2.76 47.74
CA ASN A 45 30.35 -3.76 48.17
C ASN A 45 29.96 -4.75 47.05
N VAL A 46 30.92 -5.57 46.62
CA VAL A 46 30.76 -6.56 45.54
C VAL A 46 29.65 -7.59 45.83
N ILE A 47 29.38 -7.88 47.11
CA ILE A 47 28.42 -8.92 47.52
C ILE A 47 26.99 -8.53 47.13
N GLU A 48 26.63 -7.25 47.22
CA GLU A 48 25.28 -6.78 46.89
C GLU A 48 25.02 -6.69 45.38
N VAL A 49 26.07 -6.71 44.57
CA VAL A 49 26.01 -6.56 43.11
C VAL A 49 26.15 -7.90 42.40
N LYS A 50 26.81 -8.86 43.03
CA LYS A 50 27.12 -10.17 42.43
C LYS A 50 25.85 -10.86 41.96
N ASN A 51 25.83 -11.26 40.68
CA ASN A 51 24.72 -11.96 40.04
C ASN A 51 23.42 -11.14 39.95
N ARG A 52 23.53 -9.80 39.92
CA ARG A 52 22.39 -8.88 39.80
C ARG A 52 22.51 -7.97 38.58
N ILE A 53 21.38 -7.42 38.16
CA ILE A 53 21.27 -6.41 37.11
C ILE A 53 21.40 -5.05 37.79
N VAL A 54 22.27 -4.19 37.26
CA VAL A 54 22.62 -2.94 37.93
C VAL A 54 22.06 -1.75 37.17
N LEU A 55 21.36 -0.87 37.89
CA LEU A 55 20.88 0.41 37.40
C LEU A 55 21.92 1.51 37.70
N VAL A 56 22.42 2.17 36.65
CA VAL A 56 23.46 3.22 36.74
C VAL A 56 22.98 4.50 36.09
N GLU A 57 23.27 5.63 36.72
CA GLU A 57 22.94 6.93 36.15
C GLU A 57 24.01 7.41 35.12
N ARG A 58 23.54 8.02 34.03
CA ARG A 58 24.40 8.66 33.02
C ARG A 58 25.23 9.81 33.61
N GLY A 59 26.45 9.99 33.10
CA GLY A 59 27.32 11.15 33.37
C GLY A 59 28.72 10.79 33.89
N LEU A 60 29.58 11.80 34.05
CA LEU A 60 30.97 11.75 34.55
C LEU A 60 31.99 10.94 33.73
N CYS A 61 31.67 9.72 33.32
CA CYS A 61 32.56 8.81 32.58
C CYS A 61 31.84 8.21 31.36
N SER A 62 32.61 7.54 30.49
CA SER A 62 32.07 6.92 29.27
C SER A 62 31.14 5.74 29.59
N PHE A 63 30.26 5.39 28.65
CA PHE A 63 29.32 4.27 28.84
C PHE A 63 30.06 2.95 29.02
N ILE A 64 31.16 2.74 28.29
CA ILE A 64 31.92 1.50 28.40
C ILE A 64 32.62 1.38 29.77
N ASP A 65 33.15 2.47 30.32
CA ASP A 65 33.79 2.46 31.64
C ASP A 65 32.80 2.07 32.73
N LYS A 66 31.57 2.61 32.66
CA LYS A 66 30.47 2.21 33.57
C LYS A 66 30.23 0.71 33.51
N VAL A 67 30.05 0.17 32.31
CA VAL A 67 29.74 -1.26 32.13
C VAL A 67 30.91 -2.14 32.60
N ARG A 68 32.16 -1.76 32.32
CA ARG A 68 33.37 -2.46 32.81
C ARG A 68 33.46 -2.48 34.33
N ASN A 69 33.24 -1.34 34.98
CA ASN A 69 33.30 -1.25 36.43
C ASN A 69 32.23 -2.12 37.08
N MET A 70 31.00 -2.10 36.56
CA MET A 70 29.93 -2.93 37.09
C MET A 70 30.17 -4.42 36.82
N GLN A 71 30.73 -4.77 35.66
CA GLN A 71 31.18 -6.13 35.37
C GLN A 71 32.26 -6.60 36.34
N ALA A 72 33.27 -5.77 36.62
CA ALA A 72 34.31 -6.08 37.59
C ALA A 72 33.75 -6.24 39.02
N SER A 73 32.67 -5.54 39.33
CA SER A 73 31.89 -5.70 40.57
C SER A 73 30.90 -6.89 40.56
N GLY A 74 30.89 -7.72 39.51
CA GLY A 74 30.13 -8.97 39.46
C GLY A 74 28.68 -8.85 38.96
N ALA A 75 28.30 -7.73 38.35
CA ALA A 75 27.00 -7.57 37.70
C ALA A 75 26.85 -8.54 36.52
N ILE A 76 25.62 -8.96 36.24
CA ILE A 76 25.29 -9.82 35.07
C ILE A 76 24.73 -9.03 33.89
N ALA A 77 24.23 -7.82 34.13
CA ALA A 77 23.85 -6.85 33.10
C ALA A 77 23.80 -5.43 33.68
N VAL A 78 23.85 -4.43 32.80
CA VAL A 78 23.83 -3.02 33.20
C VAL A 78 22.73 -2.28 32.44
N VAL A 79 21.88 -1.61 33.20
CA VAL A 79 20.86 -0.68 32.70
C VAL A 79 21.36 0.73 32.99
N VAL A 80 21.66 1.49 31.94
CA VAL A 80 22.06 2.90 32.07
C VAL A 80 20.86 3.78 31.82
N GLY A 81 20.53 4.67 32.76
CA GLY A 81 19.44 5.62 32.58
C GLY A 81 19.87 7.07 32.61
N ASP A 82 19.09 7.91 31.95
CA ASP A 82 19.23 9.36 32.02
C ASP A 82 18.34 9.93 33.12
N ASN A 83 18.81 10.95 33.83
CA ASN A 83 17.98 11.69 34.78
C ASN A 83 17.67 13.12 34.31
N ASP A 84 18.31 13.57 33.23
CA ASP A 84 18.26 14.96 32.77
C ASP A 84 17.54 15.12 31.44
N ARG A 85 17.77 14.20 30.49
CA ARG A 85 17.24 14.30 29.11
C ARG A 85 16.29 13.17 28.80
N ASN A 86 15.11 13.52 28.31
CA ASN A 86 14.21 12.52 27.76
C ASN A 86 14.62 12.16 26.32
N GLY A 87 14.78 10.86 26.05
CA GLY A 87 15.14 10.35 24.72
C GLY A 87 16.11 9.18 24.77
N LEU A 88 15.89 8.19 23.91
CA LEU A 88 16.76 7.02 23.77
C LEU A 88 18.03 7.40 23.00
N ILE A 89 19.19 7.04 23.55
CA ILE A 89 20.49 7.16 22.89
C ILE A 89 21.12 5.79 22.71
N THR A 90 21.91 5.65 21.65
CA THR A 90 22.75 4.45 21.46
C THR A 90 24.06 4.64 22.20
N MET A 91 24.37 3.75 23.13
CA MET A 91 25.66 3.78 23.83
C MET A 91 26.76 3.24 22.92
N TYR A 92 27.69 4.11 22.56
CA TYR A 92 28.90 3.74 21.82
C TYR A 92 30.10 3.66 22.77
N ALA A 93 31.04 2.79 22.43
CA ALA A 93 32.31 2.67 23.14
C ALA A 93 33.42 3.37 22.37
N THR A 94 34.33 4.00 23.09
CA THR A 94 35.59 4.53 22.55
C THR A 94 36.71 3.56 22.88
N GLY A 95 37.28 2.89 21.87
CA GLY A 95 38.39 1.95 22.02
C GLY A 95 37.97 0.49 21.91
N ASP A 96 38.85 -0.40 22.41
CA ASP A 96 38.58 -1.85 22.45
C ASP A 96 37.38 -2.16 23.35
N THR A 97 36.63 -3.20 23.03
CA THR A 97 35.43 -3.67 23.74
C THR A 97 35.42 -5.18 23.96
N SER A 98 36.52 -5.87 23.60
CA SER A 98 36.66 -7.32 23.67
C SER A 98 36.54 -7.90 25.08
N ASP A 99 36.74 -7.07 26.10
CA ASP A 99 36.66 -7.40 27.52
C ASP A 99 35.23 -7.32 28.11
N VAL A 100 34.27 -6.75 27.38
CA VAL A 100 32.88 -6.61 27.85
C VAL A 100 32.09 -7.88 27.57
N ALA A 101 31.76 -8.61 28.63
CA ALA A 101 31.10 -9.90 28.64
C ALA A 101 29.65 -9.86 29.17
N ILE A 102 29.14 -8.70 29.56
CA ILE A 102 27.75 -8.54 30.04
C ILE A 102 26.92 -7.64 29.12
N PRO A 103 25.64 -7.98 28.88
CA PRO A 103 24.76 -7.14 28.07
C PRO A 103 24.46 -5.82 28.79
N SER A 104 24.28 -4.76 28.00
CA SER A 104 23.92 -3.45 28.52
C SER A 104 22.88 -2.74 27.66
N VAL A 105 21.96 -2.05 28.33
CA VAL A 105 20.83 -1.36 27.71
C VAL A 105 20.69 0.05 28.28
N PHE A 106 20.15 0.95 27.47
CA PHE A 106 19.91 2.34 27.83
C PHE A 106 18.42 2.63 27.91
N ILE A 107 17.99 3.30 28.97
CA ILE A 107 16.60 3.73 29.16
C ILE A 107 16.52 5.25 29.23
N ALA A 108 15.41 5.81 28.73
CA ALA A 108 15.18 7.25 28.75
C ALA A 108 14.71 7.72 30.14
N GLN A 109 14.60 9.05 30.30
CA GLN A 109 14.39 9.69 31.60
C GLN A 109 13.08 9.30 32.28
N SER A 110 11.98 9.17 31.53
CA SER A 110 10.69 8.76 32.08
C SER A 110 10.75 7.37 32.70
N GLU A 111 11.39 6.44 31.99
CA GLU A 111 11.54 5.04 32.38
C GLU A 111 12.53 4.92 33.55
N TYR A 112 13.66 5.63 33.49
CA TYR A 112 14.66 5.65 34.56
C TYR A 112 14.06 6.11 35.89
N ARG A 113 13.32 7.23 35.88
CA ARG A 113 12.70 7.76 37.10
C ARG A 113 11.62 6.82 37.65
N ALA A 114 10.80 6.22 36.78
CA ALA A 114 9.78 5.25 37.19
C ALA A 114 10.40 4.01 37.84
N ILE A 115 11.46 3.46 37.23
CA ILE A 115 12.20 2.34 37.78
C ILE A 115 12.85 2.73 39.11
N LYS A 116 13.54 3.88 39.16
CA LYS A 116 14.21 4.38 40.38
C LYS A 116 13.25 4.51 41.56
N SER A 117 12.08 5.14 41.37
CA SER A 117 11.08 5.27 42.44
C SER A 117 10.53 3.92 42.91
N THR A 118 10.51 2.91 42.03
CA THR A 118 10.05 1.57 42.38
C THR A 118 11.11 0.85 43.23
N VAL A 119 12.39 0.96 42.84
CA VAL A 119 13.54 0.37 43.54
C VAL A 119 13.67 0.93 44.96
N GLU A 120 13.58 2.25 45.13
CA GLU A 120 13.67 2.89 46.46
C GLU A 120 12.57 2.41 47.44
N GLY A 121 11.39 2.08 46.92
CA GLY A 121 10.25 1.63 47.73
C GLY A 121 10.18 0.13 48.00
N SER A 122 10.99 -0.70 47.31
CA SER A 122 10.84 -2.16 47.29
C SER A 122 12.15 -2.86 47.60
N LYS A 123 12.10 -3.86 48.50
CA LYS A 123 13.32 -4.60 48.91
C LYS A 123 13.89 -5.51 47.82
N HIS A 124 13.05 -5.95 46.86
CA HIS A 124 13.43 -6.80 45.74
C HIS A 124 12.58 -6.48 44.51
N ILE A 125 13.23 -6.21 43.37
CA ILE A 125 12.60 -6.05 42.07
C ILE A 125 13.30 -6.97 41.10
N GLU A 126 12.55 -7.89 40.52
CA GLU A 126 13.04 -8.75 39.47
C GLU A 126 12.71 -8.13 38.11
N VAL A 127 13.68 -8.10 37.20
CA VAL A 127 13.50 -7.62 35.84
C VAL A 127 13.94 -8.68 34.84
N GLN A 128 13.27 -8.67 33.69
CA GLN A 128 13.61 -9.51 32.55
C GLN A 128 14.02 -8.62 31.38
N LEU A 129 15.25 -8.81 30.89
CA LEU A 129 15.70 -8.24 29.62
C LEU A 129 15.32 -9.22 28.51
N VAL A 130 14.46 -8.78 27.60
CA VAL A 130 13.97 -9.60 26.48
C VAL A 130 14.65 -9.13 25.20
N LYS A 131 15.03 -10.08 24.34
CA LYS A 131 15.55 -9.75 23.01
C LYS A 131 14.45 -9.14 22.15
N ASP A 132 14.74 -8.00 21.54
CA ASP A 132 13.86 -7.41 20.53
C ASP A 132 13.64 -8.41 19.38
N ASN A 133 12.44 -8.95 19.30
CA ASN A 133 12.02 -9.72 18.13
C ASN A 133 11.74 -8.74 16.98
N LEU A 134 12.81 -8.35 16.28
CA LEU A 134 12.77 -7.56 15.03
C LEU A 134 11.86 -8.18 13.95
N LEU A 135 11.40 -9.42 14.15
CA LEU A 135 10.64 -10.24 13.19
C LEU A 135 9.16 -10.44 13.56
N GLN A 136 8.60 -9.72 14.54
CA GLN A 136 7.15 -9.61 14.67
C GLN A 136 6.61 -8.53 13.72
N TRP A 137 6.51 -8.91 12.45
CA TRP A 137 5.67 -8.34 11.38
C TRP A 137 6.02 -6.95 10.82
N PRO A 138 6.77 -6.97 9.70
CA PRO A 138 6.36 -6.18 8.53
C PRO A 138 6.38 -6.98 7.22
N LEU A 139 6.87 -8.23 7.20
CA LEU A 139 7.03 -8.96 5.94
C LEU A 139 5.70 -9.45 5.33
N LEU A 140 4.77 -10.02 6.11
CA LEU A 140 3.46 -10.38 5.54
C LEU A 140 2.70 -9.14 5.08
N ASP A 141 2.70 -8.08 5.88
CA ASP A 141 1.99 -6.85 5.54
C ASP A 141 2.58 -6.21 4.26
N VAL A 142 3.91 -6.23 4.11
CA VAL A 142 4.57 -5.80 2.87
C VAL A 142 4.22 -6.72 1.69
N ILE A 143 4.21 -8.04 1.88
CA ILE A 143 3.84 -9.01 0.83
C ILE A 143 2.37 -8.82 0.39
N ILE A 144 1.47 -8.56 1.34
CA ILE A 144 0.04 -8.29 1.11
C ILE A 144 -0.11 -7.00 0.29
N VAL A 145 0.57 -5.92 0.65
CA VAL A 145 0.48 -4.64 -0.09
C VAL A 145 1.06 -4.77 -1.50
N VAL A 146 2.22 -5.43 -1.66
CA VAL A 146 2.90 -5.56 -2.95
C VAL A 146 2.15 -6.50 -3.91
N ILE A 147 1.49 -7.55 -3.41
CA ILE A 147 0.80 -8.52 -4.28
C ILE A 147 -0.67 -8.15 -4.48
N LEU A 148 -1.40 -7.72 -3.45
CA LEU A 148 -2.83 -7.42 -3.58
C LEU A 148 -3.08 -6.09 -4.30
N SER A 149 -2.23 -5.08 -4.13
CA SER A 149 -2.45 -3.77 -4.78
C SER A 149 -2.43 -3.85 -6.32
N PRO A 150 -1.43 -4.48 -6.97
CA PRO A 150 -1.43 -4.63 -8.43
C PRO A 150 -2.58 -5.48 -8.97
N THR A 151 -2.98 -6.53 -8.24
CA THR A 151 -4.10 -7.39 -8.69
C THR A 151 -5.43 -6.64 -8.65
N VAL A 152 -5.67 -5.85 -7.60
CA VAL A 152 -6.87 -5.02 -7.49
C VAL A 152 -6.87 -3.92 -8.57
N MET A 153 -5.74 -3.25 -8.82
CA MET A 153 -5.63 -2.29 -9.93
C MET A 153 -5.86 -2.92 -11.30
N MET A 154 -5.31 -4.12 -11.56
CA MET A 154 -5.50 -4.82 -12.83
C MET A 154 -6.95 -5.24 -13.05
N ILE A 155 -7.62 -5.72 -12.01
CA ILE A 155 -9.06 -6.04 -12.07
C ILE A 155 -9.87 -4.76 -12.32
N PHE A 156 -9.56 -3.66 -11.65
CA PHE A 156 -10.25 -2.38 -11.84
C PHE A 156 -10.09 -1.87 -13.28
N ILE A 157 -8.87 -1.86 -13.82
CA ILE A 157 -8.59 -1.47 -15.20
C ILE A 157 -9.31 -2.40 -16.18
N TYR A 158 -9.29 -3.71 -15.95
CA TYR A 158 -10.00 -4.68 -16.78
C TYR A 158 -11.51 -4.46 -16.78
N VAL A 159 -12.12 -4.16 -15.63
CA VAL A 159 -13.54 -3.85 -15.50
C VAL A 159 -13.89 -2.54 -16.24
N LEU A 160 -13.10 -1.48 -16.06
CA LEU A 160 -13.30 -0.23 -16.79
C LEU A 160 -13.15 -0.42 -18.30
N TRP A 161 -12.16 -1.18 -18.73
CA TRP A 161 -11.95 -1.53 -20.13
C TRP A 161 -13.15 -2.32 -20.68
N ARG A 162 -13.64 -3.33 -19.94
CA ARG A 162 -14.87 -4.09 -20.27
C ARG A 162 -16.09 -3.19 -20.40
N ILE A 163 -16.29 -2.25 -19.45
CA ILE A 163 -17.41 -1.31 -19.47
C ILE A 163 -17.30 -0.40 -20.70
N ARG A 164 -16.13 0.19 -20.95
CA ARG A 164 -15.88 1.03 -22.11
C ARG A 164 -16.07 0.29 -23.42
N GLN A 165 -15.61 -0.96 -23.52
CA GLN A 165 -15.85 -1.81 -24.67
C GLN A 165 -17.33 -2.10 -24.89
N ARG A 166 -18.08 -2.37 -23.82
CA ARG A 166 -19.53 -2.55 -23.89
C ARG A 166 -20.22 -1.27 -24.38
N GLN A 167 -19.81 -0.11 -23.86
CA GLN A 167 -20.33 1.19 -24.30
C GLN A 167 -20.03 1.46 -25.78
N ILE A 168 -18.81 1.21 -26.25
CA ILE A 168 -18.43 1.36 -27.67
C ILE A 168 -19.29 0.45 -28.55
N ARG A 169 -19.47 -0.82 -28.15
CA ARG A 169 -20.30 -1.77 -28.91
C ARG A 169 -21.75 -1.31 -29.02
N VAL A 170 -22.34 -0.79 -27.94
CA VAL A 170 -23.73 -0.30 -27.94
C VAL A 170 -23.88 0.97 -28.79
N ARG A 171 -22.91 1.91 -28.73
CA ARG A 171 -22.95 3.16 -29.52
C ARG A 171 -22.86 2.92 -31.02
N ASP A 172 -22.19 1.84 -31.42
CA ASP A 172 -21.94 1.53 -32.83
C ASP A 172 -23.11 0.78 -33.51
N ILE A 173 -24.16 0.41 -32.77
CA ILE A 173 -25.34 -0.31 -33.27
C ILE A 173 -26.52 0.67 -33.40
N ALA A 174 -27.34 0.51 -34.45
CA ALA A 174 -28.55 1.30 -34.62
C ALA A 174 -29.74 0.69 -33.83
N PRO A 175 -30.53 1.49 -33.10
CA PRO A 175 -31.74 1.01 -32.45
C PRO A 175 -32.77 0.56 -33.49
N GLN A 176 -33.45 -0.56 -33.23
CA GLN A 176 -34.42 -1.17 -34.16
C GLN A 176 -35.53 -0.21 -34.60
N GLN A 177 -35.96 0.71 -33.73
CA GLN A 177 -36.97 1.71 -34.05
C GLN A 177 -36.53 2.67 -35.16
N VAL A 178 -35.26 3.07 -35.19
CA VAL A 178 -34.74 3.97 -36.23
C VAL A 178 -34.62 3.22 -37.55
N VAL A 179 -34.14 1.97 -37.51
CA VAL A 179 -34.01 1.13 -38.70
C VAL A 179 -35.38 0.85 -39.33
N GLY A 180 -36.38 0.48 -38.51
CA GLY A 180 -37.74 0.20 -38.98
C GLY A 180 -38.42 1.39 -39.68
N ASN A 181 -38.07 2.62 -39.29
CA ASN A 181 -38.65 3.85 -39.84
C ASN A 181 -37.98 4.33 -41.14
N LEU A 182 -36.96 3.63 -41.65
CA LEU A 182 -36.31 3.98 -42.91
C LEU A 182 -37.22 3.67 -44.10
N ALA A 183 -37.11 4.48 -45.16
CA ALA A 183 -37.93 4.34 -46.36
C ALA A 183 -37.76 2.98 -47.03
N THR A 184 -38.84 2.42 -47.57
CA THR A 184 -38.86 1.15 -48.32
C THR A 184 -39.43 1.34 -49.72
N LYS A 185 -39.02 0.47 -50.65
CA LYS A 185 -39.45 0.42 -52.06
C LYS A 185 -39.60 -1.04 -52.46
N ILE A 186 -40.59 -1.35 -53.29
CA ILE A 186 -40.72 -2.66 -53.94
C ILE A 186 -40.05 -2.57 -55.31
N PHE A 187 -39.14 -3.49 -55.59
CA PHE A 187 -38.40 -3.54 -56.85
C PHE A 187 -39.25 -4.15 -57.97
N PHE A 188 -39.22 -3.53 -59.15
CA PHE A 188 -39.80 -4.08 -60.38
C PHE A 188 -38.87 -3.75 -61.54
N ASN A 189 -38.33 -4.77 -62.19
CA ASN A 189 -37.40 -4.68 -63.30
C ASN A 189 -38.01 -3.89 -64.48
N SER A 190 -39.32 -4.01 -64.69
CA SER A 190 -40.07 -3.27 -65.73
C SER A 190 -40.07 -1.74 -65.57
N LYS A 191 -39.82 -1.23 -64.36
CA LYS A 191 -39.85 0.22 -64.03
C LYS A 191 -38.46 0.78 -63.70
N ARG A 192 -37.41 -0.02 -63.91
CA ARG A 192 -36.04 0.30 -63.52
C ARG A 192 -35.43 1.35 -64.46
N GLN A 193 -34.70 2.32 -63.90
CA GLN A 193 -33.87 3.24 -64.68
C GLN A 193 -32.48 2.62 -64.91
N GLU A 194 -31.84 2.92 -66.04
CA GLU A 194 -30.53 2.34 -66.42
C GLU A 194 -29.42 2.59 -65.37
N ASN A 195 -29.55 3.62 -64.54
CA ASN A 195 -28.55 4.02 -63.53
C ASN A 195 -28.83 3.50 -62.11
N GLU A 196 -29.92 2.75 -61.87
CA GLU A 196 -30.19 2.14 -60.55
C GLU A 196 -29.38 0.84 -60.36
N PRO A 197 -28.88 0.56 -59.13
CA PRO A 197 -28.14 -0.67 -58.83
C PRO A 197 -29.01 -1.91 -59.06
N THR A 198 -28.38 -3.01 -59.49
CA THR A 198 -29.06 -4.24 -59.91
C THR A 198 -29.01 -5.37 -58.89
N ASP A 199 -28.14 -5.22 -57.89
CA ASP A 199 -27.79 -6.23 -56.93
C ASP A 199 -27.65 -5.61 -55.54
N CYS A 200 -27.87 -6.45 -54.53
CA CYS A 200 -27.66 -6.09 -53.14
C CYS A 200 -26.20 -6.28 -52.78
N SER A 201 -25.47 -5.21 -52.44
CA SER A 201 -24.04 -5.32 -52.12
C SER A 201 -23.74 -5.99 -50.76
N ILE A 202 -24.77 -6.45 -50.02
CA ILE A 202 -24.61 -7.21 -48.76
C ILE A 202 -24.64 -8.73 -49.03
N CYS A 203 -25.65 -9.23 -49.75
CA CYS A 203 -25.76 -10.66 -50.10
C CYS A 203 -25.17 -11.00 -51.47
N LEU A 204 -24.88 -10.00 -52.30
CA LEU A 204 -24.37 -10.13 -53.67
C LEU A 204 -25.35 -10.84 -54.64
N GLU A 205 -26.65 -10.82 -54.31
CA GLU A 205 -27.71 -11.37 -55.14
C GLU A 205 -28.38 -10.25 -55.97
N GLU A 206 -28.79 -10.59 -57.19
CA GLU A 206 -29.54 -9.69 -58.08
C GLU A 206 -30.96 -9.46 -57.55
N TYR A 207 -31.50 -8.26 -57.76
CA TYR A 207 -32.87 -7.93 -57.38
C TYR A 207 -33.89 -8.61 -58.30
N VAL A 208 -34.91 -9.21 -57.69
CA VAL A 208 -36.03 -9.86 -58.37
C VAL A 208 -37.30 -9.01 -58.23
N ASP A 209 -38.21 -9.13 -59.20
CA ASP A 209 -39.53 -8.48 -59.11
C ASP A 209 -40.21 -8.84 -57.77
N GLU A 210 -40.79 -7.82 -57.13
CA GLU A 210 -41.40 -7.88 -55.79
C GLU A 210 -40.44 -7.92 -54.60
N ASP A 211 -39.12 -7.79 -54.81
CA ASP A 211 -38.18 -7.65 -53.70
C ASP A 211 -38.44 -6.36 -52.90
N GLU A 212 -38.46 -6.50 -51.57
CA GLU A 212 -38.58 -5.37 -50.66
C GLU A 212 -37.19 -4.80 -50.33
N LEU A 213 -36.95 -3.57 -50.78
CA LEU A 213 -35.71 -2.85 -50.59
C LEU A 213 -35.87 -1.74 -49.56
N ARG A 214 -34.85 -1.54 -48.72
CA ARG A 214 -34.73 -0.40 -47.81
C ARG A 214 -33.77 0.63 -48.38
N ILE A 215 -34.17 1.89 -48.31
CA ILE A 215 -33.42 3.04 -48.77
C ILE A 215 -32.86 3.78 -47.54
N LEU A 216 -31.54 3.86 -47.43
CA LEU A 216 -30.86 4.61 -46.37
C LEU A 216 -30.93 6.13 -46.64
N PRO A 217 -30.67 7.01 -45.64
CA PRO A 217 -30.64 8.47 -45.85
C PRO A 217 -29.59 8.93 -46.86
N CYS A 218 -28.57 8.11 -47.12
CA CYS A 218 -27.58 8.31 -48.18
C CYS A 218 -28.04 7.83 -49.57
N LYS A 219 -29.31 7.40 -49.73
CA LYS A 219 -29.94 6.88 -50.96
C LYS A 219 -29.38 5.56 -51.49
N HIS A 220 -28.64 4.80 -50.68
CA HIS A 220 -28.24 3.44 -51.06
C HIS A 220 -29.36 2.46 -50.72
N GLU A 221 -29.58 1.50 -51.62
CA GLU A 221 -30.66 0.52 -51.57
C GLU A 221 -30.11 -0.89 -51.28
N PHE A 222 -30.82 -1.66 -50.46
CA PHE A 222 -30.46 -3.03 -50.06
C PHE A 222 -31.74 -3.81 -49.74
N HIS A 223 -31.71 -5.14 -49.79
CA HIS A 223 -32.81 -5.95 -49.22
C HIS A 223 -33.03 -5.62 -47.75
N ILE A 224 -34.29 -5.50 -47.32
CA ILE A 224 -34.67 -5.15 -45.95
C ILE A 224 -33.95 -6.05 -44.93
N GLU A 225 -34.01 -7.38 -45.11
CA GLU A 225 -33.41 -8.33 -44.17
C GLU A 225 -31.89 -8.18 -44.05
N CYS A 226 -31.23 -7.92 -45.19
CA CYS A 226 -29.78 -7.80 -45.26
C CYS A 226 -29.29 -6.57 -44.49
N ILE A 227 -29.89 -5.42 -44.75
CA ILE A 227 -29.45 -4.17 -44.13
C ILE A 227 -29.92 -4.03 -42.68
N ASP A 228 -31.08 -4.57 -42.33
CA ASP A 228 -31.58 -4.51 -40.95
C ASP A 228 -30.68 -5.32 -40.02
N ASN A 229 -30.27 -6.53 -40.42
CA ASN A 229 -29.32 -7.32 -39.67
C ASN A 229 -27.93 -6.65 -39.60
N TRP A 230 -27.48 -6.01 -40.68
CA TRP A 230 -26.22 -5.26 -40.68
C TRP A 230 -26.23 -4.12 -39.66
N LEU A 231 -27.28 -3.29 -39.66
CA LEU A 231 -27.40 -2.10 -38.82
C LEU A 231 -27.61 -2.44 -37.34
N THR A 232 -28.26 -3.56 -37.05
CA THR A 232 -28.59 -4.01 -35.68
C THR A 232 -27.54 -4.94 -35.06
N THR A 233 -26.74 -5.63 -35.87
CA THR A 233 -25.75 -6.61 -35.38
C THR A 233 -24.30 -6.16 -35.57
N ARG A 234 -24.00 -5.38 -36.63
CA ARG A 234 -22.62 -5.00 -36.98
C ARG A 234 -22.30 -3.54 -36.71
N LYS A 235 -22.87 -2.62 -37.51
CA LYS A 235 -22.54 -1.18 -37.47
C LYS A 235 -23.71 -0.34 -37.98
N LYS A 236 -23.98 0.80 -37.35
CA LYS A 236 -24.96 1.83 -37.77
C LYS A 236 -24.55 2.66 -39.01
N PHE A 237 -23.55 2.21 -39.77
CA PHE A 237 -23.03 2.93 -40.94
C PHE A 237 -23.43 2.21 -42.22
N CYS A 238 -23.75 2.98 -43.27
CA CYS A 238 -24.03 2.44 -44.60
C CYS A 238 -22.85 1.59 -45.12
N PRO A 239 -23.06 0.35 -45.59
CA PRO A 239 -22.01 -0.51 -46.15
C PRO A 239 -21.25 0.13 -47.32
N ASN A 240 -21.93 0.90 -48.17
CA ASN A 240 -21.36 1.43 -49.40
C ASN A 240 -20.58 2.75 -49.17
N CYS A 241 -21.12 3.68 -48.38
CA CYS A 241 -20.51 5.02 -48.22
C CYS A 241 -20.08 5.37 -46.80
N LYS A 242 -20.26 4.47 -45.82
CA LYS A 242 -19.88 4.65 -44.40
C LYS A 242 -20.58 5.84 -43.70
N ARG A 243 -21.65 6.40 -44.26
CA ARG A 243 -22.44 7.46 -43.62
C ARG A 243 -23.21 6.90 -42.42
N ASP A 244 -23.22 7.63 -41.30
CA ASP A 244 -24.00 7.29 -40.10
C ASP A 244 -25.49 7.45 -40.43
N ILE A 245 -26.30 6.45 -40.12
CA ILE A 245 -27.74 6.51 -40.34
C ILE A 245 -28.49 7.21 -39.20
N CYS A 246 -27.84 7.42 -38.05
CA CYS A 246 -28.40 8.07 -36.87
C CYS A 246 -28.03 9.56 -36.75
N SER A 247 -27.18 10.10 -37.63
CA SER A 247 -26.90 11.53 -37.66
C SER A 247 -28.06 12.27 -38.34
N PRO A 248 -28.54 13.41 -37.80
CA PRO A 248 -29.53 14.23 -38.48
C PRO A 248 -28.98 14.65 -39.85
N THR A 249 -29.74 14.39 -40.90
CA THR A 249 -29.40 14.80 -42.26
C THR A 249 -29.25 16.31 -42.29
N GLU A 250 -28.04 16.83 -42.51
CA GLU A 250 -27.78 18.24 -42.81
C GLU A 250 -28.40 18.60 -44.18
N GLU A 251 -29.71 18.76 -44.23
CA GLU A 251 -30.41 19.51 -45.27
C GLU A 251 -31.49 20.37 -44.61
N THR A 252 -31.07 21.29 -43.76
CA THR A 252 -31.81 22.54 -43.52
C THR A 252 -30.81 23.62 -43.10
N PRO A 253 -30.50 24.62 -43.94
CA PRO A 253 -29.82 25.80 -43.43
C PRO A 253 -30.81 26.51 -42.51
N LEU A 254 -30.39 26.96 -41.33
CA LEU A 254 -30.76 28.25 -40.73
C LEU A 254 -30.28 28.33 -39.27
N LEU A 255 -29.30 29.23 -39.10
CA LEU A 255 -29.13 30.19 -38.00
C LEU A 255 -28.74 29.70 -36.60
N SER A 256 -27.48 30.04 -36.29
CA SER A 256 -27.06 30.85 -35.15
C SER A 256 -27.11 30.21 -33.76
N ASN A 257 -25.95 30.08 -33.12
CA ASN A 257 -25.45 31.15 -32.26
C ASN A 257 -24.06 30.83 -31.68
N ASN A 258 -23.13 31.74 -31.99
CA ASN A 258 -22.01 32.23 -31.20
C ASN A 258 -21.79 31.61 -29.81
N GLU A 259 -20.60 31.00 -29.65
CA GLU A 259 -19.80 31.15 -28.44
C GLU A 259 -19.34 32.63 -28.31
N PRO A 260 -19.21 33.19 -27.09
CA PRO A 260 -18.03 32.85 -26.29
C PRO A 260 -18.20 32.88 -24.74
N THR A 261 -17.57 31.90 -24.07
CA THR A 261 -16.77 31.96 -22.80
C THR A 261 -17.36 32.61 -21.52
N PRO A 262 -16.86 32.29 -20.29
CA PRO A 262 -15.55 31.75 -19.93
C PRO A 262 -15.51 30.41 -19.19
#